data_AF-A0A2T1C3Y0-F1
#
_entry.id   AF-A0A2T1C3Y0-F1
#
_cell.length_a   1.000
_cell.length_b   1.000
_cell.length_c   1.000
_cell.angle_alpha   90.00
_cell.angle_beta   90.00
_cell.angle_gamma   90.00
#
_symmetry.space_group_name_H-M   'P 1'
#
loop_
_entity.id
_entity.type
_entity.pdbx_description
1 polymer ?
#
loop_
_entity_poly.entity_id
_entity_poly.type
_entity_poly.pdbx_seq_one_letter_code
_entity_poly.pdbx_strand_id
1 'polypeptide(L)'
;MSWGAKLQPDLVLGGTILKLTPEILEKHQLKGLILDVDETLVPITSPEASESLLIWVQQMRQVASLWLVSNNISETRIGRIAKAVNLPYLIAASKPSRRKLKQAAEAMALPVEQIAMVGDRLFTDVLAGNRLGMFTILVEPMVDPTMAVRSYPVRNLEVLISQALGVSLQSNLQKYTKKDNS
;
A
#
# COMPACT_ATOMS: atom_id res chain seq x y z
N MET A 1 -9.37 21.88 -5.95
CA MET A 1 -8.87 20.94 -4.91
C MET A 1 -7.37 21.17 -4.75
N SER A 2 -6.90 21.44 -3.53
CA SER A 2 -5.47 21.60 -3.24
C SER A 2 -4.73 20.27 -3.41
N TRP A 3 -3.42 20.32 -3.67
CA TRP A 3 -2.57 19.13 -3.75
C TRP A 3 -2.52 18.34 -2.43
N GLY A 4 -2.57 19.04 -1.29
CA GLY A 4 -2.61 18.41 0.04
C GLY A 4 -3.79 17.45 0.21
N ALA A 5 -4.99 17.83 -0.27
CA ALA A 5 -6.17 16.97 -0.16
C ALA A 5 -6.03 15.64 -0.92
N LYS A 6 -5.25 15.61 -2.02
CA LYS A 6 -5.05 14.38 -2.82
C LYS A 6 -3.96 13.47 -2.27
N LEU A 7 -3.11 13.98 -1.37
CA LEU A 7 -2.05 13.23 -0.70
C LEU A 7 -2.44 12.81 0.71
N GLN A 8 -3.62 13.19 1.19
CA GLN A 8 -4.12 12.77 2.49
C GLN A 8 -4.65 11.33 2.40
N PRO A 9 -4.04 10.36 3.12
CA PRO A 9 -4.65 9.05 3.26
C PRO A 9 -5.88 9.13 4.17
N ASP A 10 -6.88 8.31 3.89
CA ASP A 10 -8.05 8.13 4.77
C ASP A 10 -7.67 7.41 6.08
N LEU A 11 -6.72 6.47 5.98
CA LEU A 11 -6.20 5.73 7.13
C LEU A 11 -4.67 5.60 7.07
N VAL A 12 -4.00 5.99 8.16
CA VAL A 12 -2.59 5.64 8.41
C VAL A 12 -2.57 4.47 9.40
N LEU A 13 -2.10 3.31 8.97
CA LEU A 13 -2.22 2.07 9.75
C LEU A 13 -1.30 2.03 10.98
N GLY A 14 -0.14 2.70 10.93
CA GLY A 14 0.84 2.68 12.04
C GLY A 14 1.61 1.35 12.16
N GLY A 15 1.85 0.69 11.03
CA GLY A 15 2.65 -0.52 10.92
C GLY A 15 2.57 -1.10 9.50
N THR A 16 3.20 -2.26 9.30
CA THR A 16 3.13 -2.97 8.02
C THR A 16 1.71 -3.47 7.76
N ILE A 17 1.47 -3.90 6.53
CA ILE A 17 0.17 -4.42 6.10
C ILE A 17 -0.38 -5.55 6.99
N LEU A 18 0.49 -6.30 7.68
CA LEU A 18 0.09 -7.38 8.58
C LEU A 18 -0.78 -6.92 9.75
N LYS A 19 -0.81 -5.62 10.06
CA LYS A 19 -1.73 -5.04 11.07
C LYS A 19 -3.12 -4.72 10.53
N LEU A 20 -3.34 -4.80 9.22
CA LEU A 20 -4.66 -4.57 8.63
C LEU A 20 -5.52 -5.81 8.90
N THR A 21 -6.62 -5.65 9.62
CA THR A 21 -7.47 -6.77 10.02
C THR A 21 -8.84 -6.73 9.34
N PRO A 22 -9.57 -7.85 9.29
CA PRO A 22 -10.96 -7.90 8.80
C PRO A 22 -11.88 -6.87 9.47
N GLU A 23 -11.72 -6.64 10.78
CA GLU A 23 -12.54 -5.71 11.54
C GLU A 23 -12.33 -4.26 11.09
N ILE A 24 -11.11 -3.91 10.66
CA ILE A 24 -10.84 -2.59 10.07
C ILE A 24 -11.59 -2.45 8.75
N LEU A 25 -11.62 -3.49 7.91
CA LEU A 25 -12.37 -3.43 6.65
C LEU A 25 -13.87 -3.29 6.88
N GLU A 26 -14.42 -4.08 7.80
CA GLU A 26 -15.84 -4.02 8.14
C GLU A 26 -16.23 -2.63 8.66
N LYS A 27 -15.45 -2.07 9.58
CA LYS A 27 -15.66 -0.71 10.11
C LYS A 27 -15.74 0.35 9.01
N HIS A 28 -14.94 0.19 7.96
CA HIS A 28 -14.89 1.11 6.83
C HIS A 28 -15.74 0.66 5.63
N GLN A 29 -16.53 -0.42 5.77
CA GLN A 29 -17.39 -0.98 4.72
C GLN A 29 -16.64 -1.35 3.43
N LEU A 30 -15.37 -1.76 3.59
CA LEU A 30 -14.50 -2.14 2.49
C LEU A 30 -14.72 -3.60 2.13
N LYS A 31 -14.91 -3.85 0.83
CA LYS A 31 -15.14 -5.19 0.26
C LYS A 31 -14.07 -5.60 -0.76
N GLY A 32 -13.21 -4.66 -1.15
CA GLY A 32 -12.10 -4.91 -2.06
C GLY A 32 -10.82 -4.25 -1.57
N LEU A 33 -9.68 -4.91 -1.79
CA LEU A 33 -8.36 -4.33 -1.59
C LEU A 33 -7.55 -4.43 -2.88
N ILE A 34 -7.01 -3.30 -3.32
CA ILE A 34 -5.95 -3.23 -4.31
C ILE A 34 -4.65 -2.99 -3.57
N LEU A 35 -3.73 -3.93 -3.68
CA LEU A 35 -2.49 -3.98 -2.91
C LEU A 35 -1.31 -3.61 -3.81
N ASP A 36 -0.52 -2.63 -3.41
CA ASP A 36 0.84 -2.53 -3.93
C ASP A 36 1.69 -3.74 -3.48
N VAL A 37 2.79 -4.01 -4.15
CA VAL A 37 3.59 -5.22 -3.91
C VAL A 37 4.93 -4.91 -3.27
N ASP A 38 5.76 -4.13 -3.96
CA ASP A 38 7.13 -3.87 -3.51
C ASP A 38 7.13 -2.91 -2.34
N GLU A 39 7.84 -3.25 -1.29
CA GLU A 39 7.89 -2.48 -0.03
C GLU A 39 6.54 -2.39 0.69
N THR A 40 5.42 -2.84 0.12
CA THR A 40 4.13 -2.97 0.82
C THR A 40 3.90 -4.40 1.33
N LEU A 41 3.92 -5.40 0.45
CA LEU A 41 3.72 -6.81 0.81
C LEU A 41 5.03 -7.53 1.05
N VAL A 42 6.05 -7.22 0.25
CA VAL A 42 7.33 -7.93 0.26
C VAL A 42 8.46 -6.91 0.09
N PRO A 43 9.57 -7.01 0.84
CA PRO A 43 10.74 -6.17 0.61
C PRO A 43 11.24 -6.32 -0.84
N ILE A 44 11.75 -5.25 -1.43
CA ILE A 44 12.25 -5.29 -2.81
C ILE A 44 13.42 -6.30 -2.99
N THR A 45 14.18 -6.53 -1.92
CA THR A 45 15.29 -7.49 -1.86
C THR A 45 14.85 -8.93 -1.66
N SER A 46 13.64 -9.16 -1.12
CA SER A 46 13.15 -10.51 -0.89
C SER A 46 12.45 -11.04 -2.15
N PRO A 47 12.81 -12.25 -2.62
CA PRO A 47 12.13 -12.87 -3.75
C PRO A 47 10.81 -13.56 -3.37
N GLU A 48 10.57 -13.75 -2.06
CA GLU A 48 9.51 -14.61 -1.53
C GLU A 48 8.58 -13.89 -0.57
N ALA A 49 7.31 -14.30 -0.59
CA ALA A 49 6.30 -13.93 0.38
C ALA A 49 6.58 -14.66 1.71
N SER A 50 6.53 -13.93 2.83
CA SER A 50 6.69 -14.52 4.15
C SER A 50 5.47 -15.37 4.54
N GLU A 51 5.65 -16.33 5.44
CA GLU A 51 4.55 -17.14 5.97
C GLU A 51 3.46 -16.29 6.63
N SER A 52 3.85 -15.26 7.39
CA SER A 52 2.90 -14.31 7.98
C SER A 52 2.07 -13.57 6.94
N LEU A 53 2.66 -13.25 5.79
CA LEU A 53 1.91 -12.64 4.69
C LEU A 53 0.91 -13.63 4.08
N LEU A 54 1.29 -14.91 3.91
CA LEU A 54 0.38 -15.93 3.40
C LEU A 54 -0.83 -16.10 4.32
N ILE A 55 -0.61 -16.16 5.64
CA ILE A 55 -1.67 -16.25 6.66
C ILE A 55 -2.57 -15.01 6.57
N TRP A 56 -1.97 -13.81 6.51
CA TRP A 56 -2.71 -12.57 6.38
C TRP A 56 -3.59 -12.54 5.13
N VAL A 57 -3.05 -12.93 3.96
CA VAL A 57 -3.85 -13.01 2.72
C VAL A 57 -5.03 -13.96 2.87
N GLN A 58 -4.83 -15.13 3.51
CA GLN A 58 -5.91 -16.09 3.73
C GLN A 58 -7.04 -15.51 4.60
N GLN A 59 -6.70 -14.77 5.65
CA GLN A 59 -7.66 -14.10 6.53
C GLN A 59 -8.44 -13.01 5.76
N MET A 60 -7.73 -12.14 5.05
CA MET A 60 -8.36 -11.01 4.36
C MET A 60 -9.28 -11.45 3.22
N ARG A 61 -8.94 -12.53 2.51
CA ARG A 61 -9.77 -13.07 1.43
C ARG A 61 -11.14 -13.58 1.87
N GLN A 62 -11.32 -13.89 3.16
CA GLN A 62 -12.62 -14.31 3.66
C GLN A 62 -13.65 -13.18 3.67
N VAL A 63 -13.17 -11.93 3.69
CA VAL A 63 -14.02 -10.74 3.85
C VAL A 63 -13.89 -9.74 2.70
N ALA A 64 -12.86 -9.84 1.87
CA ALA A 64 -12.63 -8.90 0.76
C ALA A 64 -12.03 -9.57 -0.49
N SER A 65 -12.40 -9.05 -1.66
CA SER A 65 -11.74 -9.37 -2.93
C SER A 65 -10.38 -8.68 -2.99
N LEU A 66 -9.33 -9.42 -3.32
CA LEU A 66 -7.95 -8.91 -3.28
C LEU A 66 -7.34 -8.93 -4.68
N TRP A 67 -6.66 -7.85 -5.06
CA TRP A 67 -5.87 -7.76 -6.29
C TRP A 67 -4.51 -7.14 -6.00
N LEU A 68 -3.48 -7.60 -6.73
CA LEU A 68 -2.17 -6.97 -6.71
C LEU A 68 -2.05 -5.98 -7.88
N VAL A 69 -1.59 -4.76 -7.62
CA VAL A 69 -1.33 -3.77 -8.67
C VAL A 69 -0.01 -3.07 -8.39
N SER A 70 1.02 -3.46 -9.16
CA SER A 70 2.40 -3.01 -8.94
C SER A 70 2.87 -2.02 -10.00
N ASN A 71 3.74 -1.09 -9.61
CA ASN A 71 4.51 -0.29 -10.55
C ASN A 71 5.65 -1.09 -11.20
N ASN A 72 6.03 -2.22 -10.63
CA ASN A 72 7.07 -3.08 -11.16
C ASN A 72 6.65 -3.71 -12.48
N ILE A 73 7.56 -3.69 -13.46
CA ILE A 73 7.35 -4.25 -14.80
C ILE A 73 7.78 -5.73 -14.91
N SER A 74 8.45 -6.27 -13.88
CA SER A 74 8.96 -7.63 -13.86
C SER A 74 7.85 -8.63 -13.63
N GLU A 75 7.38 -9.25 -14.71
CA GLU A 75 6.42 -10.35 -14.70
C GLU A 75 6.92 -11.52 -13.83
N THR A 76 8.22 -11.83 -13.92
CA THR A 76 8.84 -12.89 -13.12
C THR A 76 8.74 -12.62 -11.62
N ARG A 77 8.92 -11.37 -11.17
CA ARG A 77 8.85 -11.02 -9.75
C ARG A 77 7.41 -10.99 -9.27
N ILE A 78 6.57 -10.18 -9.91
CA ILE A 78 5.19 -9.98 -9.48
C ILE A 78 4.37 -11.25 -9.67
N GLY A 79 4.54 -11.95 -10.79
CA GLY A 79 3.89 -13.23 -11.05
C GLY A 79 4.28 -14.32 -10.04
N ARG A 80 5.55 -14.36 -9.59
CA ARG A 80 5.97 -15.28 -8.52
C ARG A 80 5.26 -14.97 -7.20
N ILE A 81 5.24 -13.70 -6.79
CA ILE A 81 4.57 -13.27 -5.56
C ILE A 81 3.07 -13.58 -5.66
N ALA A 82 2.43 -13.16 -6.76
CA ALA A 82 1.02 -13.39 -7.04
C ALA A 82 0.65 -14.87 -7.01
N LYS A 83 1.50 -15.74 -7.59
CA LYS A 83 1.33 -17.19 -7.54
C LYS A 83 1.44 -17.72 -6.11
N ALA A 84 2.41 -17.26 -5.33
CA ALA A 84 2.60 -17.69 -3.94
C ALA A 84 1.38 -17.34 -3.07
N VAL A 85 0.84 -16.13 -3.23
CA VAL A 85 -0.36 -15.69 -2.50
C VAL A 85 -1.67 -16.07 -3.21
N ASN A 86 -1.61 -16.70 -4.38
CA ASN A 86 -2.71 -17.09 -5.29
C ASN A 86 -3.63 -15.95 -5.80
N LEU A 87 -3.13 -14.71 -5.96
CA LEU A 87 -3.94 -13.51 -6.26
C LEU A 87 -3.91 -13.15 -7.76
N PRO A 88 -5.01 -12.56 -8.30
CA PRO A 88 -4.94 -11.85 -9.57
C PRO A 88 -4.05 -10.61 -9.45
N TYR A 89 -3.38 -10.24 -10.54
CA TYR A 89 -2.43 -9.12 -10.51
C TYR A 89 -2.38 -8.33 -11.81
N LEU A 90 -1.90 -7.10 -11.70
CA LEU A 90 -1.56 -6.23 -12.81
C LEU A 90 -0.13 -5.68 -12.68
N ILE A 91 0.62 -5.90 -13.75
CA ILE A 91 1.84 -5.23 -14.21
C ILE A 91 1.95 -3.73 -14.01
N ALA A 92 3.14 -3.11 -14.04
CA ALA A 92 3.43 -1.86 -14.77
C ALA A 92 2.34 -0.77 -14.69
N ALA A 93 1.85 -0.49 -13.47
CA ALA A 93 0.66 0.34 -13.27
C ALA A 93 0.90 1.82 -13.52
N SER A 94 2.17 2.26 -13.45
CA SER A 94 2.58 3.65 -13.61
C SER A 94 1.78 4.60 -12.69
N LYS A 95 1.50 4.15 -11.46
CA LYS A 95 0.94 4.97 -10.38
C LYS A 95 1.80 6.25 -10.26
N PRO A 96 1.20 7.45 -10.25
CA PRO A 96 -0.17 7.75 -9.83
C PRO A 96 -1.26 7.67 -10.94
N SER A 97 -0.98 7.03 -12.08
CA SER A 97 -2.01 6.68 -13.05
C SER A 97 -3.11 5.80 -12.45
N ARG A 98 -4.37 6.13 -12.76
CA ARG A 98 -5.57 5.41 -12.29
C ARG A 98 -5.96 4.21 -13.18
N ARG A 99 -5.31 4.02 -14.33
CA ARG A 99 -5.77 3.09 -15.37
C ARG A 99 -5.89 1.64 -14.85
N LYS A 100 -4.86 1.14 -14.19
CA LYS A 100 -4.84 -0.25 -13.71
C LYS A 100 -5.63 -0.45 -12.42
N LEU A 101 -5.71 0.57 -11.57
CA LEU A 101 -6.62 0.56 -10.41
C LEU A 101 -8.08 0.45 -10.88
N LYS A 102 -8.46 1.21 -11.91
CA LYS A 102 -9.81 1.13 -12.50
C LYS A 102 -10.08 -0.26 -13.09
N GLN A 103 -9.11 -0.83 -13.81
CA GLN A 103 -9.24 -2.18 -14.36
C GLN A 103 -9.42 -3.23 -13.26
N ALA A 104 -8.67 -3.15 -12.17
CA ALA A 104 -8.84 -4.05 -11.03
C ALA A 104 -10.22 -3.89 -10.38
N ALA A 105 -10.68 -2.64 -10.16
CA ALA A 105 -12.00 -2.37 -9.61
C ALA A 105 -13.15 -2.90 -10.48
N GLU A 106 -13.05 -2.71 -11.81
CA GLU A 106 -14.01 -3.27 -12.78
C GLU A 106 -14.03 -4.80 -12.71
N ALA A 107 -12.86 -5.44 -12.61
CA ALA A 107 -12.76 -6.90 -12.48
C ALA A 107 -13.26 -7.43 -11.13
N MET A 108 -13.19 -6.64 -10.06
CA MET A 108 -13.80 -6.96 -8.78
C MET A 108 -15.33 -6.81 -8.80
N ALA A 109 -15.89 -6.11 -9.79
CA ALA A 109 -17.31 -5.73 -9.86
C ALA A 109 -17.79 -5.01 -8.60
N LEU A 110 -16.95 -4.14 -8.04
CA LEU A 110 -17.24 -3.36 -6.83
C LEU A 110 -17.22 -1.84 -7.14
N PRO A 111 -18.06 -1.05 -6.45
CA PRO A 111 -17.96 0.40 -6.50
C PRO A 111 -16.62 0.83 -5.86
N VAL A 112 -15.99 1.86 -6.43
CA VAL A 112 -14.63 2.28 -6.03
C VAL A 112 -14.56 2.73 -4.57
N GLU A 113 -15.66 3.24 -4.03
CA GLU A 113 -15.79 3.69 -2.64
C GLU A 113 -15.77 2.52 -1.63
N GLN A 114 -16.03 1.29 -2.08
CA GLN A 114 -15.92 0.06 -1.27
C GLN A 114 -14.56 -0.65 -1.48
N ILE A 115 -13.64 -0.03 -2.22
CA ILE A 115 -12.32 -0.57 -2.50
C ILE A 115 -11.27 0.33 -1.84
N ALA A 116 -10.33 -0.28 -1.12
CA ALA A 116 -9.17 0.43 -0.63
C ALA A 116 -7.93 0.18 -1.50
N MET A 117 -7.23 1.26 -1.83
CA MET A 117 -5.83 1.21 -2.30
C MET A 117 -4.91 1.17 -1.08
N VAL A 118 -4.09 0.13 -0.98
CA VAL A 118 -3.15 -0.09 0.13
C VAL A 118 -1.73 -0.02 -0.40
N GLY A 119 -0.91 0.87 0.15
CA GLY A 119 0.49 1.03 -0.23
C GLY A 119 1.29 1.84 0.80
N ASP A 120 2.61 1.94 0.60
CA ASP A 120 3.53 2.59 1.54
C ASP A 120 3.92 4.03 1.14
N ARG A 121 3.50 4.48 -0.06
CA ARG A 121 3.91 5.77 -0.64
C ARG A 121 2.74 6.71 -0.90
N LEU A 122 2.95 7.99 -0.58
CA LEU A 122 1.92 9.02 -0.72
C LEU A 122 1.72 9.43 -2.18
N PHE A 123 2.82 9.65 -2.91
CA PHE A 123 2.78 10.22 -4.25
C PHE A 123 2.43 9.21 -5.35
N THR A 124 2.44 7.92 -5.04
CA THR A 124 2.02 6.85 -5.95
C THR A 124 0.68 6.28 -5.52
N ASP A 125 0.61 5.62 -4.37
CA ASP A 125 -0.51 4.76 -4.01
C ASP A 125 -1.69 5.57 -3.48
N VAL A 126 -1.45 6.39 -2.47
CA VAL A 126 -2.48 7.30 -1.92
C VAL A 126 -2.98 8.25 -3.00
N LEU A 127 -2.06 8.87 -3.76
CA LEU A 127 -2.45 9.76 -4.85
C LEU A 127 -3.26 9.04 -5.94
N ALA A 128 -2.91 7.81 -6.32
CA ALA A 128 -3.66 7.05 -7.32
C ALA A 128 -5.07 6.70 -6.82
N GLY A 129 -5.19 6.21 -5.59
CA GLY A 129 -6.47 5.84 -4.97
C GLY A 129 -7.40 7.05 -4.83
N ASN A 130 -6.90 8.15 -4.25
CA ASN A 130 -7.66 9.38 -4.08
C ASN A 130 -8.12 9.98 -5.41
N ARG A 131 -7.32 9.88 -6.48
CA ARG A 131 -7.70 10.33 -7.82
C ARG A 131 -8.82 9.50 -8.45
N LEU A 132 -9.07 8.30 -7.95
CA LEU A 132 -10.12 7.40 -8.41
C LEU A 132 -11.32 7.34 -7.45
N GLY A 133 -11.24 8.02 -6.30
CA GLY A 133 -12.30 8.00 -5.27
C GLY A 133 -12.30 6.74 -4.39
N MET A 134 -11.19 6.00 -4.38
CA MET A 134 -11.01 4.85 -3.50
C MET A 134 -10.66 5.31 -2.08
N PHE A 135 -10.96 4.47 -1.10
CA PHE A 135 -10.39 4.61 0.23
C PHE A 135 -8.87 4.36 0.15
N THR A 136 -8.06 5.09 0.92
CA THR A 136 -6.60 4.96 0.88
C THR A 136 -6.03 4.61 2.24
N ILE A 137 -5.27 3.51 2.27
CA ILE A 137 -4.60 3.02 3.47
C ILE A 137 -3.09 3.13 3.26
N LEU A 138 -2.46 4.00 4.05
CA LEU A 138 -1.02 4.14 4.10
C LEU A 138 -0.45 3.19 5.15
N VAL A 139 0.45 2.29 4.72
CA VAL A 139 1.16 1.36 5.61
C VAL A 139 2.62 1.76 5.78
N GLU A 140 3.28 1.19 6.78
CA GLU A 140 4.73 1.21 6.86
C GLU A 140 5.32 0.18 5.89
N PRO A 141 6.43 0.51 5.23
CA PRO A 141 7.04 -0.37 4.27
C PRO A 141 7.60 -1.61 4.96
N MET A 142 7.43 -2.75 4.31
CA MET A 142 8.12 -3.97 4.66
C MET A 142 9.57 -3.87 4.19
N VAL A 143 10.44 -3.48 5.11
CA VAL A 143 11.88 -3.35 4.89
C VAL A 143 12.63 -4.57 5.42
N ASP A 144 13.71 -4.93 4.74
CA ASP A 144 14.67 -5.88 5.29
C ASP A 144 15.37 -5.21 6.50
N PRO A 145 15.42 -5.86 7.68
CA PRO A 145 16.13 -5.33 8.85
C PRO A 145 17.57 -4.93 8.57
N THR A 146 18.23 -5.59 7.61
CA THR A 146 19.61 -5.27 7.20
C THR A 146 19.72 -4.00 6.36
N MET A 147 18.65 -3.63 5.65
CA MET A 147 18.57 -2.40 4.86
C MET A 147 17.94 -1.23 5.59
N ALA A 148 17.25 -1.44 6.72
CA ALA A 148 16.80 -0.35 7.59
C ALA A 148 17.96 0.57 8.04
N VAL A 149 19.20 0.06 8.04
CA VAL A 149 20.44 0.82 8.29
C VAL A 149 20.84 1.73 7.12
N ARG A 150 20.41 1.42 5.88
CA ARG A 150 20.59 2.26 4.70
C ARG A 150 19.33 3.09 4.47
N SER A 151 19.29 4.25 5.13
CA SER A 151 18.24 5.28 5.05
C SER A 151 17.47 5.33 3.70
N TYR A 152 16.15 5.50 3.79
CA TYR A 152 15.23 5.79 2.68
C TYR A 152 14.95 7.31 2.61
N PRO A 153 15.90 8.16 2.17
CA PRO A 153 15.78 9.62 2.25
C PRO A 153 14.61 10.16 1.42
N VAL A 154 14.26 9.50 0.32
CA VAL A 154 13.16 9.91 -0.56
C VAL A 154 11.81 9.80 0.15
N ARG A 155 11.61 8.79 1.01
CA ARG A 155 10.37 8.63 1.79
C ARG A 155 10.23 9.71 2.85
N ASN A 156 11.32 10.01 3.57
CA ASN A 156 11.33 11.10 4.55
C ASN A 156 11.04 12.44 3.85
N LEU A 157 11.55 12.65 2.64
CA LEU A 157 11.23 13.82 1.84
C LEU A 157 9.75 13.85 1.42
N GLU A 158 9.17 12.74 0.96
CA GLU A 158 7.74 12.66 0.64
C GLU A 158 6.87 13.03 1.85
N VAL A 159 7.21 12.51 3.03
CA VAL A 159 6.52 12.83 4.29
C VAL A 159 6.65 14.31 4.64
N LEU A 160 7.86 14.88 4.57
CA LEU A 160 8.10 16.29 4.87
C LEU A 160 7.36 17.22 3.90
N ILE A 161 7.41 16.92 2.59
CA ILE A 161 6.67 17.68 1.57
C ILE A 161 5.17 17.57 1.82
N SER A 162 4.66 16.39 2.15
CA SER A 162 3.23 16.21 2.42
C SER A 162 2.77 17.00 3.65
N GLN A 163 3.56 17.02 4.73
CA GLN A 163 3.28 17.82 5.93
C GLN A 163 3.31 19.31 5.63
N ALA A 164 4.26 19.77 4.82
CA ALA A 164 4.31 21.16 4.35
C ALA A 164 3.08 21.53 3.48
N LEU A 165 2.49 20.54 2.81
CA LEU A 165 1.24 20.69 2.05
C LEU A 165 -0.03 20.52 2.90
N GLY A 166 0.10 20.39 4.23
CA GLY A 166 -1.01 20.31 5.18
C GLY A 166 -1.59 18.91 5.38
N VAL A 167 -0.91 17.85 4.94
CA VAL A 167 -1.32 16.46 5.19
C VAL A 167 -1.11 16.12 6.67
N SER A 168 -2.18 15.68 7.33
CA SER A 168 -2.13 15.21 8.70
C SER A 168 -1.81 13.71 8.72
N LEU A 169 -0.57 13.40 9.09
CA LEU A 169 -0.13 12.04 9.37
C LEU A 169 -0.01 11.93 10.89
N GLN A 170 -0.87 11.13 11.55
CA GLN A 170 -0.75 10.93 13.00
C GLN A 170 0.65 10.39 13.35
N SER A 171 1.24 10.95 14.40
CA SER A 171 2.66 10.99 14.75
C SER A 171 3.26 9.65 15.22
N ASN A 172 3.21 8.59 14.39
CA ASN A 172 3.98 7.35 14.62
C ASN A 172 5.13 7.16 13.60
N LEU A 173 5.13 7.92 12.51
CA LEU A 173 6.21 7.93 11.50
C LEU A 173 7.54 8.54 12.02
N GLN A 174 7.51 9.30 13.12
CA GLN A 174 8.70 9.92 13.73
C GLN A 174 9.70 8.92 14.37
N LYS A 175 9.36 7.63 14.49
CA LYS A 175 10.30 6.63 15.01
C LYS A 175 11.48 6.36 14.07
N TYR A 176 11.37 6.69 12.78
CA TYR A 176 12.47 6.56 11.83
C TYR A 176 13.45 7.75 11.84
N THR A 177 13.09 8.88 12.47
CA THR A 177 13.95 10.08 12.55
C THR A 177 14.81 10.16 13.80
N LYS A 178 14.64 9.26 14.78
CA LYS A 178 15.18 9.47 16.14
C LYS A 178 16.06 8.35 16.70
N LYS A 179 16.60 7.47 15.85
CA LYS A 179 17.49 6.37 16.32
C LYS A 179 18.92 6.41 15.79
N ASP A 180 19.38 7.54 15.29
CA ASP A 180 20.79 7.81 15.01
C ASP A 180 21.22 9.05 15.79
N ASN A 181 21.58 8.84 17.06
CA ASN A 181 22.51 9.66 17.86
C ASN A 181 22.59 9.01 19.25
N SER A 182 23.39 7.96 19.35
CA SER A 182 23.97 7.45 20.59
C SER A 182 25.39 7.02 20.29
#